data_AF-A0A2W6EPR0-F1
#
_entry.id   AF-A0A2W6EPR0-F1
#
_cell.length_a   1.000
_cell.length_b   1.000
_cell.length_c   1.000
_cell.angle_alpha   90.00
_cell.angle_beta   90.00
_cell.angle_gamma   90.00
#
_symmetry.space_group_name_H-M   'P 1'
#
loop_
_entity.id
_entity.type
_entity.pdbx_description
1 polymer ?
#
loop_
_entity_poly.entity_id
_entity_poly.type
_entity_poly.pdbx_seq_one_letter_code
_entity_poly.pdbx_strand_id
1 'polypeptide(L)' 'MVNGQYDELGRAPLMLETSAPGVFAVGDVRSGSIERVASAVSEGSMAVRLVHEHLAPQG' A
#
# COMPACT_ATOMS: atom_id res chain seq x y z
N MET A 1 1.94 -8.15 15.96
CA MET A 1 2.88 -7.03 16.15
C MET A 1 3.05 -6.36 14.80
N VAL A 2 2.31 -5.28 14.54
CA VAL A 2 2.40 -4.53 13.26
C VAL A 2 2.88 -3.09 13.50
N ASN A 3 3.05 -2.66 14.76
CA ASN A 3 3.24 -1.24 15.08
C ASN A 3 4.71 -0.78 15.06
N GLY A 4 5.68 -1.65 15.40
CA GLY A 4 7.07 -1.23 15.60
C GLY A 4 7.77 -0.65 14.37
N GLN A 5 7.53 -1.20 13.17
CA GLN A 5 8.16 -0.71 11.94
C GLN A 5 7.58 0.62 11.44
N TYR A 6 6.30 0.87 11.72
CA TYR A 6 5.60 2.09 11.30
C TYR A 6 5.85 3.25 12.28
N ASP A 7 6.07 2.94 13.56
CA ASP A 7 6.54 3.91 14.55
C ASP A 7 7.91 4.49 14.17
N GLU A 8 8.85 3.65 13.69
CA GLU A 8 10.17 4.08 13.18
C GLU A 8 10.07 4.95 11.92
N LEU A 9 9.07 4.68 11.07
CA LEU A 9 8.78 5.47 9.87
C LEU A 9 7.99 6.75 10.17
N GLY A 10 7.54 6.95 11.41
CA GLY A 10 6.77 8.12 11.83
C GLY A 10 5.40 8.25 11.14
N ARG A 11 4.86 7.16 10.57
CA ARG A 11 3.58 7.18 9.86
C ARG A 11 2.84 5.85 9.98
N ALA A 12 1.52 5.91 9.83
CA ALA A 12 0.72 4.71 9.65
C ALA A 12 0.96 4.06 8.27
N PRO A 13 0.59 2.77 8.08
CA PRO A 13 0.58 2.14 6.77
C PRO A 13 -0.26 2.94 5.78
N LEU A 14 0.25 3.06 4.55
CA LEU A 14 -0.48 3.62 3.42
C LEU A 14 -1.58 2.65 3.00
N MET A 15 -2.60 3.17 2.31
CA MET A 15 -3.63 2.31 1.73
C MET A 15 -2.99 1.26 0.82
N LEU A 16 -3.49 0.02 0.86
CA LEU A 16 -2.97 -1.11 0.06
C LEU A 16 -1.55 -1.57 0.43
N GLU A 17 -0.89 -0.92 1.39
CA GLU A 17 0.42 -1.34 1.89
C GLU A 17 0.26 -2.59 2.76
N THR A 18 1.19 -3.53 2.59
CA THR A 18 1.21 -4.77 3.36
C THR A 18 1.80 -4.55 4.75
N SER A 19 2.00 -5.63 5.51
CA SER A 19 2.77 -5.55 6.76
C SER A 19 4.24 -5.19 6.55
N ALA A 20 4.78 -5.35 5.33
CA ALA A 20 6.10 -4.88 4.95
C ALA A 20 5.98 -3.46 4.36
N PRO A 21 6.61 -2.43 4.97
CA PRO A 21 6.59 -1.07 4.43
C PRO A 21 7.16 -1.00 3.01
N GLY A 22 6.54 -0.18 2.16
CA GLY A 22 6.88 0.02 0.75
C GLY A 22 6.38 -1.10 -0.18
N VAL A 23 5.80 -2.18 0.35
CA VAL A 23 5.23 -3.28 -0.43
C VAL A 23 3.71 -3.14 -0.47
N PHE A 24 3.14 -3.11 -1.67
CA PHE A 24 1.71 -2.91 -1.89
C PHE A 24 1.06 -4.13 -2.57
N ALA A 25 -0.16 -4.46 -2.18
CA ALA A 25 -0.95 -5.55 -2.75
C ALA A 25 -2.28 -5.03 -3.33
N VAL A 26 -2.54 -5.35 -4.60
CA VAL A 26 -3.71 -4.85 -5.37
C VAL A 26 -4.43 -5.97 -6.09
N GLY A 27 -5.73 -5.81 -6.30
CA GLY A 27 -6.56 -6.83 -6.94
C GLY A 27 -6.63 -8.12 -6.11
N ASP A 28 -6.80 -9.25 -6.79
CA ASP A 28 -7.30 -10.50 -6.20
C ASP A 28 -6.31 -11.18 -5.24
N VAL A 29 -5.04 -10.78 -5.27
CA VAL A 29 -4.04 -11.22 -4.29
C VAL A 29 -4.27 -10.61 -2.90
N ARG A 30 -5.04 -9.51 -2.80
CA ARG A 30 -5.35 -8.86 -1.53
C ARG A 30 -6.57 -9.51 -0.86
N SER A 31 -6.45 -9.77 0.44
CA SER A 31 -7.60 -10.14 1.27
C SER A 31 -8.70 -9.06 1.22
N GLY A 32 -9.94 -9.48 0.96
CA GLY A 32 -11.08 -8.57 0.80
C GLY A 32 -11.16 -7.87 -0.57
N SER A 33 -10.47 -8.39 -1.60
CA SER A 33 -10.65 -7.94 -2.99
C SER A 33 -12.08 -8.19 -3.49
N ILE A 34 -12.51 -7.36 -4.44
CA ILE A 34 -13.82 -7.49 -5.11
C ILE A 34 -13.77 -8.44 -6.32
N GLU A 35 -12.68 -9.18 -6.57
CA GLU A 35 -12.53 -10.16 -7.68
C GLU A 35 -13.00 -9.63 -9.05
N ARG A 36 -12.82 -8.33 -9.27
CA ARG A 36 -13.23 -7.64 -10.50
C ARG A 36 -12.07 -6.88 -11.09
N VAL A 37 -11.87 -7.08 -12.38
CA VAL A 37 -10.84 -6.42 -13.19
C VAL A 37 -10.88 -4.90 -13.05
N ALA A 38 -12.06 -4.29 -13.10
CA ALA A 38 -12.19 -2.83 -12.99
C ALA A 38 -11.70 -2.29 -11.63
N SER A 39 -11.95 -3.02 -10.54
CA SER A 39 -11.45 -2.67 -9.20
C SER A 39 -9.93 -2.83 -9.13
N ALA A 40 -9.41 -3.96 -9.60
CA ALA A 40 -7.97 -4.24 -9.63
C ALA A 40 -7.18 -3.19 -10.43
N VAL A 41 -7.71 -2.73 -11.57
CA VAL A 41 -7.10 -1.66 -12.38
C VAL A 41 -7.04 -0.34 -11.61
N SER A 42 -8.13 0.01 -10.93
CA SER A 42 -8.24 1.25 -10.15
C SER A 42 -7.26 1.25 -8.96
N GLU A 43 -7.20 0.13 -8.24
CA GLU A 43 -6.27 -0.08 -7.13
C GLU A 43 -4.80 -0.08 -7.59
N GLY A 44 -4.50 -0.69 -8.74
CA GLY A 44 -3.17 -0.64 -9.34
C GLY A 44 -2.71 0.78 -9.66
N SER A 45 -3.61 1.62 -10.21
CA SER A 45 -3.32 3.04 -10.42
C SER A 45 -3.05 3.78 -9.11
N MET A 46 -3.76 3.46 -8.03
CA MET A 46 -3.52 4.06 -6.71
C MET A 46 -2.18 3.63 -6.12
N ALA A 47 -1.82 2.34 -6.25
CA ALA A 47 -0.55 1.83 -5.75
C ALA A 47 0.66 2.57 -6.35
N VAL A 48 0.62 2.93 -7.65
CA VAL A 48 1.69 3.73 -8.28
C VAL A 48 1.87 5.08 -7.58
N ARG A 49 0.77 5.80 -7.31
CA ARG A 49 0.82 7.08 -6.58
C ARG A 49 1.40 6.90 -5.17
N LEU A 50 1.02 5.83 -4.48
CA LEU A 50 1.46 5.57 -3.11
C LEU A 50 2.93 5.11 -3.04
N VAL A 51 3.44 4.42 -4.07
CA VAL A 51 4.87 4.16 -4.22
C VAL A 51 5.64 5.48 -4.36
N HIS A 52 5.15 6.40 -5.18
CA HIS A 52 5.78 7.73 -5.28
C HIS A 52 5.74 8.51 -3.96
N GLU A 53 4.65 8.41 -3.20
CA GLU A 53 4.53 9.01 -1.85
C GLU A 53 5.52 8.37 -0.87
N HIS A 54 5.64 7.04 -0.89
CA HIS A 54 6.59 6.31 -0.04
C HIS A 54 8.05 6.65 -0.35
N LEU A 55 8.38 6.85 -1.63
CA LEU A 55 9.72 7.19 -2.11
C LEU A 55 10.00 8.69 -2.13
N ALA A 56 9.00 9.53 -1.81
CA ALA A 56 9.17 10.97 -1.80
C ALA A 56 10.29 11.34 -0.80
N PRO A 57 11.19 12.28 -1.15
CA PRO A 57 12.24 12.71 -0.25
C PRO A 57 11.62 13.16 1.07
N GLN A 58 12.06 12.53 2.17
CA GLN A 58 11.73 12.98 3.51
C GLN A 58 12.57 14.25 3.74
N GLY A 59 11.89 15.40 3.79
CA GLY A 59 12.52 16.68 4.10
C GLY A 59 13.01 16.73 5.54
#